data_AF-Q1K3C6-F1
#
_entry.id   AF-Q1K3C6-F1
#
_cell.length_a   1.000
_cell.length_b   1.000
_cell.length_c   1.000
_cell.angle_alpha   90.00
_cell.angle_beta   90.00
_cell.angle_gamma   90.00
#
_symmetry.space_group_name_H-M   'P 1'
#
loop_
_entity.id
_entity.type
_entity.pdbx_description
1 polymer ?
#
loop_
_entity_poly.entity_id
_entity_poly.type
_entity_poly.pdbx_seq_one_letter_code
_entity_poly.pdbx_strand_id
1 'polypeptide(L)'
;MKHVILFFSSNAGLGYAPVASGTFGTLMGIPLYWLLARLEQQEFVLAWVFILLLSFWSAHRAGEIYGVVDDGRIVIDELIGYLTAIAFVPFSWPSAIVAFLLFRLFDIVKLWPANWFDSNVKNGVGVVLDDVVAGIYAWLSLYALMSFFPDFF
;
A
#
# COMPACT_ATOMS: atom_id res chain seq x y z
N MET A 1 -6.15 16.97 16.54
CA MET A 1 -5.53 15.64 16.34
C MET A 1 -6.36 14.72 15.45
N LYS A 2 -7.68 14.53 15.68
CA LYS A 2 -8.53 13.65 14.85
C LYS A 2 -8.45 13.96 13.34
N HIS A 3 -8.57 15.22 12.94
CA HIS A 3 -8.46 15.59 11.51
C HIS A 3 -7.13 15.20 10.87
N VAL A 4 -6.02 15.28 11.62
CA VAL A 4 -4.69 14.90 11.12
C VAL A 4 -4.60 13.39 10.92
N ILE A 5 -5.09 12.61 11.89
CA ILE A 5 -5.15 11.15 11.80
C ILE A 5 -5.97 10.74 10.58
N LEU A 6 -7.19 11.28 10.45
CA LEU A 6 -8.08 10.95 9.34
C LEU A 6 -7.55 11.43 7.99
N PHE A 7 -6.84 12.55 7.94
CA PHE A 7 -6.18 13.02 6.73
C PHE A 7 -5.15 12.01 6.24
N PHE A 8 -4.28 11.51 7.13
CA PHE A 8 -3.28 10.52 6.76
C PHE A 8 -3.90 9.16 6.45
N SER A 9 -4.76 8.64 7.32
CA SER A 9 -5.36 7.31 7.14
C SER A 9 -6.17 7.19 5.86
N SER A 10 -6.78 8.29 5.39
CA SER A 10 -7.58 8.31 4.15
C SER A 10 -6.79 8.73 2.91
N ASN A 11 -5.45 8.84 2.96
CA ASN A 11 -4.62 9.39 1.89
C ASN A 11 -5.13 10.75 1.38
N ALA A 12 -5.18 11.75 2.26
CA ALA A 12 -5.66 13.10 1.95
C ALA A 12 -7.12 13.16 1.45
N GLY A 13 -7.95 12.21 1.86
CA GLY A 13 -9.39 12.17 1.60
C GLY A 13 -9.84 11.20 0.49
N LEU A 14 -8.92 10.48 -0.14
CA LEU A 14 -9.23 9.45 -1.15
C LEU A 14 -10.02 8.28 -0.58
N GLY A 15 -9.81 7.96 0.70
CA GLY A 15 -10.60 6.95 1.41
C GLY A 15 -12.10 7.28 1.50
N TYR A 16 -12.51 8.52 1.25
CA TYR A 16 -13.94 8.90 1.21
C TYR A 16 -14.58 8.73 -0.16
N ALA A 17 -13.87 8.18 -1.16
CA ALA A 17 -14.48 7.88 -2.45
C ALA A 17 -15.67 6.91 -2.28
N PRO A 18 -16.81 7.18 -2.95
CA PRO A 18 -18.06 6.47 -2.67
C PRO A 18 -18.08 5.01 -3.12
N VAL A 19 -17.17 4.64 -4.04
CA VAL A 19 -17.06 3.30 -4.61
C VAL A 19 -15.59 2.94 -4.68
N ALA A 20 -15.24 1.74 -4.20
CA ALA A 20 -13.88 1.22 -4.25
C ALA A 20 -12.84 2.25 -3.76
N SER A 21 -13.07 2.83 -2.58
CA SER A 21 -12.13 3.72 -1.87
C SER A 21 -10.71 3.19 -1.94
N GLY A 22 -10.59 1.88 -1.85
CA GLY A 22 -9.32 1.20 -1.94
C GLY A 22 -8.56 1.36 -3.28
N THR A 23 -9.30 1.35 -4.38
CA THR A 23 -8.72 1.61 -5.70
C THR A 23 -8.17 3.03 -5.77
N PHE A 24 -8.88 4.01 -5.21
CA PHE A 24 -8.43 5.40 -5.17
C PHE A 24 -7.22 5.60 -4.25
N GLY A 25 -7.19 4.93 -3.10
CA GLY A 25 -6.05 4.89 -2.19
C GLY A 25 -4.79 4.37 -2.88
N THR A 26 -4.92 3.21 -3.54
CA THR A 26 -3.82 2.59 -4.31
C THR A 26 -3.36 3.48 -5.47
N LEU A 27 -4.28 4.15 -6.18
CA LEU A 27 -3.96 5.02 -7.32
C LEU A 27 -3.05 6.20 -6.92
N MET A 28 -3.17 6.70 -5.68
CA MET A 28 -2.25 7.70 -5.12
C MET A 28 -0.81 7.18 -4.99
N GLY A 29 -0.64 5.86 -4.94
CA GLY A 29 0.65 5.22 -5.00
C GLY A 29 1.41 5.51 -6.30
N ILE A 30 0.73 5.75 -7.44
CA ILE A 30 1.41 5.98 -8.73
C ILE A 30 2.19 7.31 -8.76
N PRO A 31 1.61 8.47 -8.38
CA PRO A 31 2.39 9.71 -8.27
C PRO A 31 3.52 9.60 -7.23
N LEU A 32 3.29 8.91 -6.10
CA LEU A 32 4.34 8.70 -5.11
C LEU A 32 5.45 7.79 -5.64
N TYR A 33 5.11 6.75 -6.39
CA TYR A 33 6.09 5.92 -7.08
C TYR A 33 6.96 6.73 -8.03
N TRP A 34 6.36 7.58 -8.87
CA TRP A 34 7.11 8.45 -9.79
C TRP A 34 8.11 9.38 -9.07
N LEU A 35 7.76 9.85 -7.87
CA LEU A 35 8.66 10.65 -7.03
C LEU A 35 9.75 9.79 -6.38
N LEU A 36 9.36 8.68 -5.74
CA LEU A 36 10.25 7.81 -4.97
C LEU A 36 11.23 7.02 -5.84
N ALA A 37 10.87 6.72 -7.09
CA ALA A 37 11.75 6.03 -8.05
C ALA A 37 12.96 6.87 -8.48
N ARG A 38 13.00 8.16 -8.13
CA ARG A 38 14.13 9.07 -8.39
C ARG A 38 15.14 9.11 -7.24
N LEU A 39 14.75 8.57 -6.09
CA LEU A 39 15.57 8.56 -4.89
C LEU A 39 16.64 7.46 -5.00
N GLU A 40 17.75 7.66 -4.30
CA GLU A 40 18.69 6.58 -4.06
C GLU A 40 18.05 5.50 -3.18
N GLN A 41 18.58 4.27 -3.23
CA GLN A 41 17.99 3.13 -2.49
C GLN A 41 17.86 3.41 -0.98
N GLN A 42 18.83 4.11 -0.39
CA GLN A 42 18.79 4.46 1.04
C GLN A 42 17.66 5.45 1.36
N GLU A 43 17.50 6.46 0.51
CA GLU A 43 16.45 7.47 0.64
C GLU A 43 15.06 6.86 0.43
N PHE A 44 14.92 5.95 -0.54
CA PHE A 44 13.70 5.17 -0.74
C PHE A 44 13.33 4.38 0.52
N VAL A 45 14.29 3.65 1.10
CA VAL A 45 14.04 2.86 2.33
C VAL A 45 13.62 3.77 3.48
N LEU A 46 14.27 4.92 3.67
CA LEU A 46 13.90 5.87 4.71
C LEU A 46 12.48 6.42 4.49
N ALA A 47 12.13 6.78 3.27
CA ALA A 47 10.77 7.25 2.93
C ALA A 47 9.73 6.14 3.16
N TRP A 48 10.01 4.92 2.72
CA TRP A 48 9.13 3.77 2.90
C TRP A 48 8.93 3.44 4.39
N VAL A 49 10.00 3.41 5.20
CA VAL A 49 9.90 3.18 6.65
C VAL A 49 9.11 4.29 7.33
N PHE A 50 9.32 5.55 6.95
CA PHE A 50 8.55 6.67 7.47
C PHE A 50 7.06 6.50 7.17
N ILE A 51 6.70 6.18 5.92
CA ILE A 51 5.30 5.96 5.52
C ILE A 51 4.73 4.74 6.25
N LEU A 52 5.48 3.63 6.41
CA LEU A 52 5.04 2.46 7.16
C LEU A 52 4.68 2.80 8.60
N LEU A 53 5.55 3.52 9.32
CA LEU A 53 5.29 3.93 10.70
C LEU A 53 4.09 4.88 10.79
N LEU A 54 3.94 5.76 9.80
CA LEU A 54 2.77 6.64 9.68
C LEU A 54 1.49 5.84 9.41
N SER A 55 1.54 4.80 8.57
CA SER A 55 0.44 3.88 8.30
C SER A 55 0.01 3.16 9.58
N PHE A 56 0.94 2.55 10.31
CA PHE A 56 0.61 1.88 11.58
C PHE A 56 -0.09 2.82 12.57
N TRP A 57 0.48 4.01 12.77
CA TRP A 57 -0.08 4.97 13.71
C TRP A 57 -1.46 5.49 13.26
N SER A 58 -1.58 5.93 12.01
CA SER A 58 -2.80 6.57 11.53
C SER A 58 -3.94 5.57 11.32
N ALA A 59 -3.67 4.37 10.78
CA ALA A 59 -4.66 3.31 10.64
C ALA A 59 -5.20 2.86 12.01
N HIS A 60 -4.32 2.67 13.00
CA HIS A 60 -4.74 2.27 14.34
C HIS A 60 -5.66 3.32 14.98
N ARG A 61 -5.26 4.59 14.94
CA ARG A 61 -6.06 5.68 15.52
C ARG A 61 -7.33 5.97 14.73
N ALA A 62 -7.32 5.80 13.42
CA ALA A 62 -8.52 5.92 12.60
C ALA A 62 -9.54 4.84 12.94
N GLY A 63 -9.09 3.59 13.15
CA GLY A 63 -9.97 2.51 13.61
C GLY A 63 -10.63 2.81 14.96
N GLU A 64 -9.89 3.37 15.92
CA GLU A 64 -10.46 3.84 17.19
C GLU A 64 -11.49 4.97 16.99
N ILE A 65 -11.23 5.90 16.07
CA ILE A 65 -12.14 7.03 15.77
C ILE A 65 -13.44 6.54 15.10
N TYR A 66 -13.33 5.60 14.17
CA TYR A 66 -14.49 5.04 13.46
C TYR A 66 -15.23 3.97 14.26
N GLY A 67 -14.59 3.41 15.30
CA GLY A 67 -15.15 2.34 16.11
C GLY A 67 -15.15 0.97 15.41
N VAL A 68 -14.44 0.88 14.27
CA VAL A 68 -14.33 -0.32 13.44
C VAL A 68 -12.86 -0.47 13.05
N VAL A 69 -12.29 -1.64 13.33
CA VAL A 69 -10.96 -2.03 12.82
C VAL A 69 -11.11 -2.27 11.33
N ASP A 70 -10.21 -1.71 10.52
CA ASP A 70 -10.24 -1.82 9.06
C ASP A 70 -11.51 -1.22 8.41
N ASP A 71 -11.84 0.02 8.81
CA ASP A 71 -12.90 0.78 8.13
C ASP A 71 -12.44 1.13 6.71
N GLY A 72 -13.26 0.89 5.69
CA GLY A 72 -12.88 1.09 4.29
C GLY A 72 -12.51 2.53 3.88
N ARG A 73 -12.57 3.51 4.79
CA ARG A 73 -12.00 4.85 4.61
C ARG A 73 -10.52 4.94 4.98
N ILE A 74 -9.98 3.92 5.62
CA ILE A 74 -8.55 3.72 5.86
C ILE A 74 -8.00 3.09 4.58
N VAL A 75 -7.10 3.80 3.92
CA VAL A 75 -6.48 3.39 2.63
C VAL A 75 -4.97 3.65 2.60
N ILE A 76 -4.37 4.01 3.74
CA ILE A 76 -2.93 4.27 3.88
C ILE A 76 -2.11 2.97 3.94
N ASP A 77 -2.73 1.89 4.40
CA ASP A 77 -2.36 0.49 4.25
C ASP A 77 -2.15 0.12 2.77
N GLU A 78 -3.10 0.46 1.91
CA GLU A 78 -3.00 0.14 0.49
C GLU A 78 -1.91 0.94 -0.22
N LEU A 79 -1.70 2.19 0.21
CA LEU A 79 -0.61 3.00 -0.27
C LEU A 79 0.74 2.34 0.05
N ILE A 80 0.97 1.95 1.30
CA ILE A 80 2.24 1.33 1.68
C ILE A 80 2.39 -0.07 1.07
N GLY A 81 1.30 -0.82 0.90
CA GLY A 81 1.27 -2.09 0.16
C GLY A 81 1.69 -1.92 -1.30
N TYR A 82 1.12 -0.94 -2.02
CA TYR A 82 1.54 -0.63 -3.39
C TYR A 82 2.99 -0.13 -3.47
N LEU A 83 3.43 0.73 -2.55
CA LEU A 83 4.83 1.18 -2.50
C LEU A 83 5.80 0.02 -2.22
N THR A 84 5.35 -1.02 -1.53
CA THR A 84 6.12 -2.26 -1.36
C THR A 84 6.22 -3.01 -2.69
N ALA A 85 5.12 -3.09 -3.46
CA ALA A 85 5.08 -3.76 -4.76
C ALA A 85 6.07 -3.17 -5.79
N ILE A 86 6.34 -1.87 -5.72
CA ILE A 86 7.26 -1.17 -6.64
C ILE A 86 8.67 -0.92 -6.06
N ALA A 87 8.98 -1.49 -4.89
CA ALA A 87 10.23 -1.21 -4.21
C ALA A 87 11.45 -1.52 -5.10
N PHE A 88 12.31 -0.51 -5.27
CA PHE A 88 13.53 -0.59 -6.11
C PHE A 88 13.30 -0.86 -7.61
N VAL A 89 12.08 -0.66 -8.12
CA VAL A 89 11.77 -0.78 -9.55
C VAL A 89 11.87 0.59 -10.22
N PRO A 90 12.67 0.77 -11.28
CA PRO A 90 12.70 2.03 -12.03
C PRO A 90 11.33 2.39 -12.60
N PHE A 91 10.98 3.68 -12.55
CA PHE A 91 9.66 4.11 -13.03
C PHE A 91 9.49 3.85 -14.54
N SER A 92 8.48 3.06 -14.87
CA SER A 92 7.89 2.99 -16.20
C SER A 92 6.36 2.86 -16.09
N TRP A 93 5.64 3.25 -17.13
CA TRP A 93 4.17 3.06 -17.15
C TRP A 93 3.78 1.58 -17.08
N PRO A 94 4.45 0.66 -17.80
CA PRO A 94 4.25 -0.78 -17.64
C PRO A 94 4.45 -1.25 -16.19
N SER A 95 5.54 -0.86 -15.52
CA SER A 95 5.79 -1.28 -14.14
C SER A 95 4.72 -0.74 -13.18
N ALA A 96 4.33 0.54 -13.31
CA ALA A 96 3.29 1.14 -12.49
C ALA A 96 1.93 0.43 -12.64
N ILE A 97 1.50 0.16 -13.87
CA ILE A 97 0.20 -0.48 -14.15
C ILE A 97 0.20 -1.95 -13.70
N VAL A 98 1.26 -2.70 -14.04
CA VAL A 98 1.35 -4.12 -13.68
C VAL A 98 1.47 -4.29 -12.17
N ALA A 99 2.28 -3.47 -11.50
CA ALA A 99 2.37 -3.48 -10.03
C ALA A 99 1.03 -3.19 -9.38
N PHE A 100 0.27 -2.23 -9.92
CA PHE A 100 -1.05 -1.87 -9.41
C PHE A 100 -2.01 -3.05 -9.49
N LEU A 101 -2.07 -3.70 -10.64
CA LEU A 101 -2.96 -4.84 -10.87
C LEU A 101 -2.57 -6.05 -10.00
N LEU A 102 -1.26 -6.36 -9.91
CA LEU A 102 -0.75 -7.45 -9.08
C LEU A 102 -1.02 -7.18 -7.60
N PHE A 103 -0.74 -5.97 -7.12
CA PHE A 103 -1.01 -5.58 -5.74
C PHE A 103 -2.48 -5.74 -5.41
N ARG A 104 -3.39 -5.17 -6.22
CA ARG A 104 -4.84 -5.32 -5.99
C ARG A 104 -5.28 -6.78 -6.03
N LEU A 105 -4.71 -7.60 -6.91
CA LEU A 105 -4.99 -9.03 -6.94
C LEU A 105 -4.60 -9.71 -5.61
N PHE A 106 -3.38 -9.48 -5.11
CA PHE A 106 -2.92 -10.12 -3.88
C PHE A 106 -3.58 -9.57 -2.61
N ASP A 107 -3.91 -8.29 -2.59
CA ASP A 107 -4.68 -7.65 -1.52
C ASP A 107 -6.11 -8.23 -1.45
N ILE A 108 -6.78 -8.41 -2.58
CA ILE A 108 -8.12 -9.02 -2.59
C ILE A 108 -8.07 -10.51 -2.20
N VAL A 109 -7.03 -11.24 -2.65
CA VAL A 109 -6.90 -12.69 -2.38
C VAL A 109 -6.43 -12.97 -0.95
N LYS A 110 -5.62 -12.09 -0.35
CA LYS A 110 -4.98 -12.23 0.97
C LYS A 110 -4.34 -13.62 1.20
N LEU A 111 -3.35 -13.97 0.37
CA LEU A 111 -2.60 -15.22 0.56
C LEU A 111 -1.88 -15.24 1.91
N TRP A 112 -1.81 -16.40 2.58
CA TRP A 112 -1.04 -16.54 3.82
C TRP A 112 0.39 -16.04 3.62
N PRO A 113 0.99 -15.24 4.53
CA PRO A 113 0.48 -14.87 5.85
C PRO A 113 -0.40 -13.61 5.92
N ALA A 114 -0.80 -12.98 4.80
CA ALA A 114 -1.61 -11.76 4.83
C ALA A 114 -2.96 -12.00 5.55
N ASN A 115 -3.68 -13.06 5.20
CA ASN A 115 -4.91 -13.44 5.89
C ASN A 115 -4.73 -13.73 7.39
N TRP A 116 -3.55 -14.15 7.82
CA TRP A 116 -3.26 -14.41 9.22
C TRP A 116 -3.18 -13.10 10.01
N PHE A 117 -2.54 -12.07 9.47
CA PHE A 117 -2.49 -10.74 10.08
C PHE A 117 -3.88 -10.12 10.18
N ASP A 118 -4.63 -10.13 9.08
CA ASP A 118 -6.03 -9.68 9.06
C ASP A 118 -6.83 -10.42 10.15
N SER A 119 -6.77 -11.74 10.20
CA SER A 119 -7.60 -12.54 11.12
C SER A 119 -7.18 -12.49 12.60
N ASN A 120 -5.88 -12.35 12.90
CA ASN A 120 -5.36 -12.54 14.27
C ASN A 120 -4.88 -11.23 14.92
N VAL A 121 -4.58 -10.19 14.15
CA VAL A 121 -4.06 -8.92 14.66
C VAL A 121 -5.10 -7.81 14.40
N LYS A 122 -6.14 -7.77 15.24
CA LYS A 122 -7.28 -6.84 15.08
C LYS A 122 -6.97 -5.42 15.54
N ASN A 123 -6.00 -4.79 14.89
CA ASN A 123 -5.61 -3.39 15.09
C ASN A 123 -4.94 -2.83 13.83
N GLY A 124 -4.59 -1.54 13.80
CA GLY A 124 -3.95 -0.92 12.64
C GLY A 124 -2.58 -1.50 12.22
N VAL A 125 -1.92 -2.32 13.05
CA VAL A 125 -0.71 -3.04 12.63
C VAL A 125 -1.10 -4.22 11.75
N GLY A 126 -2.14 -4.98 12.10
CA GLY A 126 -2.61 -6.09 11.28
C GLY A 126 -3.10 -5.64 9.91
N VAL A 127 -3.86 -4.54 9.87
CA VAL A 127 -4.39 -3.88 8.66
C VAL A 127 -3.32 -3.33 7.73
N VAL A 128 -2.12 -3.05 8.24
CA VAL A 128 -1.02 -2.58 7.39
C VAL A 128 -0.13 -3.75 6.98
N LEU A 129 0.05 -4.75 7.84
CA LEU A 129 0.91 -5.89 7.54
C LEU A 129 0.29 -6.87 6.54
N ASP A 130 -1.03 -7.03 6.51
CA ASP A 130 -1.68 -7.82 5.45
C ASP A 130 -1.44 -7.22 4.06
N ASP A 131 -1.56 -5.90 3.92
CA ASP A 131 -1.29 -5.16 2.68
C ASP A 131 0.19 -5.13 2.31
N VAL A 132 1.10 -4.98 3.29
CA VAL A 132 2.54 -5.09 3.04
C VAL A 132 2.90 -6.49 2.55
N VAL A 133 2.30 -7.54 3.10
CA VAL A 133 2.52 -8.91 2.62
C VAL A 133 1.97 -9.10 1.19
N ALA A 134 0.78 -8.56 0.89
CA ALA A 134 0.26 -8.54 -0.47
C ALA A 134 1.21 -7.78 -1.43
N GLY A 135 1.78 -6.66 -0.97
CA GLY A 135 2.80 -5.89 -1.67
C GLY A 135 4.07 -6.70 -1.96
N ILE A 136 4.53 -7.54 -1.03
CA ILE A 136 5.68 -8.44 -1.24
C ILE A 136 5.37 -9.47 -2.34
N TYR A 137 4.16 -10.04 -2.35
CA TYR A 137 3.76 -10.98 -3.42
C TYR A 137 3.68 -10.31 -4.79
N ALA A 138 3.16 -9.07 -4.83
CA ALA A 138 3.15 -8.27 -6.04
C ALA A 138 4.57 -7.94 -6.52
N TRP A 139 5.46 -7.56 -5.59
CA TRP A 139 6.87 -7.28 -5.87
C TRP A 139 7.59 -8.49 -6.49
N LEU A 140 7.49 -9.67 -5.86
CA LEU A 140 8.07 -10.91 -6.38
C LEU A 140 7.55 -11.25 -7.78
N SER A 141 6.24 -11.10 -7.99
CA SER A 141 5.58 -11.38 -9.26
C SER A 141 6.01 -10.39 -10.36
N LEU A 142 6.12 -9.10 -10.02
CA LEU A 142 6.58 -8.06 -10.93
C LEU A 142 8.03 -8.29 -11.34
N TYR A 143 8.92 -8.55 -10.38
CA TYR A 143 10.32 -8.85 -10.68
C TYR A 143 10.47 -10.09 -11.57
N ALA A 144 9.66 -11.13 -11.34
CA ALA A 144 9.64 -12.30 -12.22
C ALA A 144 9.23 -11.91 -13.64
N LEU A 145 8.15 -11.15 -13.82
CA LEU A 145 7.69 -10.69 -15.14
C LEU A 145 8.73 -9.83 -15.85
N MET A 146 9.37 -8.89 -15.14
CA MET A 146 10.44 -8.07 -15.70
C MET A 146 11.64 -8.90 -16.15
N SER A 147 11.93 -10.00 -15.45
CA SER A 147 13.02 -10.91 -15.80
C SER A 147 12.71 -11.75 -17.05
N PHE A 148 11.45 -12.14 -17.25
CA PHE A 148 11.03 -12.93 -18.42
C PHE A 148 10.69 -12.07 -19.65
N PHE A 149 10.28 -10.82 -19.45
CA PHE A 149 9.80 -9.92 -20.50
C PHE A 149 10.43 -8.52 -20.42
N PRO A 150 11.77 -8.37 -20.44
CA PRO A 150 12.45 -7.10 -20.19
C PRO A 150 12.08 -6.01 -21.21
N ASP A 151 11.86 -6.36 -22.48
CA ASP A 151 11.53 -5.38 -23.53
C ASP A 151 10.15 -4.71 -23.34
N PHE A 152 9.30 -5.27 -22.48
CA PHE A 152 7.98 -4.70 -22.16
C PHE A 152 8.05 -3.64 -21.05
N PHE A 153 9.05 -3.69 -20.18
CA PHE A 153 9.12 -2.90 -18.94
C PHE A 153 10.11 -1.73 -19.03
#